data_AF-A0A5Y6HPN7-F1
#
_entry.id   AF-A0A5Y6HPN7-F1
#
_cell.length_a   1.000
_cell.length_b   1.000
_cell.length_c   1.000
_cell.angle_alpha   90.00
_cell.angle_beta   90.00
_cell.angle_gamma   90.00
#
_symmetry.space_group_name_H-M   'P 1'
#
loop_
_entity.id
_entity.type
_entity.pdbx_description
1 polymer ?
#
loop_
_entity_poly.entity_id
_entity_poly.type
_entity_poly.pdbx_seq_one_letter_code
_entity_poly.pdbx_strand_id
1 'polypeptide(L)'
;MSKNIKTQEAKLDLITKFLDYANCADASYAMLQYVFKGIIKYKNDNGNELEKKVDTQRLGDKHNNQNSTYARAIQARFEQNKIVKIEPKYCISLINTCFDSKEITLDNDISRVGLNDVLSKRTIDFVNRFKLLKHQPNTTSGFSATLFYDKEKDEFIVGFRGTETDNFISSIQDIVQDITLSLNGNIQSSSLLEFLEQVNKIIKNKHKRIIFVGHSLGGYLAQMALIYCDIKYKDKLSFSPNEVYTFNSPSVYGWNFPNIAIF
;
A
#
# COMPACT_ATOMS: atom_id res chain seq x y z
N MET A 1 1.17 22.99 -29.48
CA MET A 1 1.19 21.60 -29.97
C MET A 1 -0.19 20.99 -29.76
N SER A 2 -0.88 20.56 -30.82
CA SER A 2 -2.07 19.73 -30.65
C SER A 2 -1.63 18.33 -30.21
N LYS A 3 -2.08 17.88 -29.03
CA LYS A 3 -1.77 16.52 -28.58
C LYS A 3 -2.51 15.53 -29.48
N ASN A 4 -1.77 14.69 -30.20
CA ASN A 4 -2.34 13.60 -31.01
C ASN A 4 -2.68 12.42 -30.09
N ILE A 5 -3.77 12.56 -29.31
CA ILE A 5 -4.22 11.53 -28.36
C ILE A 5 -5.16 10.60 -29.09
N LYS A 6 -4.70 9.38 -29.39
CA LYS A 6 -5.46 8.35 -30.10
C LYS A 6 -6.10 7.34 -29.16
N THR A 7 -7.06 7.78 -28.34
CA THR A 7 -7.73 6.90 -27.35
C THR A 7 -8.39 5.67 -27.98
N GLN A 8 -8.80 5.74 -29.25
CA GLN A 8 -9.41 4.63 -29.99
C GLN A 8 -8.44 3.48 -30.31
N GLU A 9 -7.12 3.73 -30.31
CA GLU A 9 -6.09 2.71 -30.54
C GLU A 9 -5.57 2.09 -29.24
N ALA A 10 -6.14 2.48 -28.08
CA ALA A 10 -5.63 2.06 -26.79
C ALA A 10 -5.99 0.59 -26.49
N LYS A 11 -4.98 -0.19 -26.09
CA LYS A 11 -5.16 -1.58 -25.67
C LYS A 11 -5.85 -1.61 -24.30
N LEU A 12 -7.18 -1.72 -24.31
CA LEU A 12 -8.01 -1.67 -23.09
C LEU A 12 -7.52 -2.64 -22.01
N ASP A 13 -7.17 -3.86 -22.38
CA ASP A 13 -6.67 -4.87 -21.44
C ASP A 13 -5.39 -4.44 -20.72
N LEU A 14 -4.49 -3.75 -21.44
CA LEU A 14 -3.24 -3.25 -20.87
C LEU A 14 -3.51 -2.08 -19.92
N ILE A 15 -4.43 -1.18 -20.27
CA ILE A 15 -4.85 -0.08 -19.39
C ILE A 15 -5.48 -0.63 -18.11
N THR A 16 -6.40 -1.58 -18.23
CA THR A 16 -7.04 -2.24 -17.08
C THR A 16 -6.00 -2.93 -16.19
N LYS A 17 -5.03 -3.63 -16.79
CA LYS A 17 -3.92 -4.24 -16.06
C LYS A 17 -3.09 -3.23 -15.27
N PHE A 18 -2.72 -2.09 -15.88
CA PHE A 18 -2.00 -1.04 -15.17
C PHE A 18 -2.83 -0.42 -14.05
N LEU A 19 -4.14 -0.21 -14.26
CA LEU A 19 -5.05 0.31 -13.25
C LEU A 19 -5.16 -0.64 -12.05
N ASP A 20 -5.30 -1.95 -12.28
CA ASP A 20 -5.36 -2.96 -11.21
C ASP A 20 -4.10 -2.91 -10.33
N TYR A 21 -2.92 -2.83 -10.94
CA TYR A 21 -1.65 -2.81 -10.23
C TYR A 21 -1.35 -1.48 -9.57
N ALA A 22 -1.79 -0.36 -10.16
CA ALA A 22 -1.76 0.95 -9.51
C ALA A 22 -2.67 0.96 -8.28
N ASN A 23 -3.86 0.35 -8.36
CA ASN A 23 -4.76 0.21 -7.22
C ASN A 23 -4.17 -0.68 -6.12
N CYS A 24 -3.46 -1.76 -6.45
CA CYS A 24 -2.76 -2.59 -5.47
C CYS A 24 -1.59 -1.82 -4.81
N ALA A 25 -0.84 -1.04 -5.58
CA ALA A 25 0.21 -0.18 -5.05
C ALA A 25 -0.37 0.87 -4.09
N ASP A 26 -1.45 1.56 -4.47
CA ASP A 26 -2.13 2.55 -3.63
C ASP A 26 -2.75 1.90 -2.37
N ALA A 27 -3.41 0.76 -2.52
CA ALA A 27 -4.00 0.01 -1.42
C ALA A 27 -2.96 -0.46 -0.39
N SER A 28 -1.69 -0.66 -0.79
CA SER A 28 -0.61 -1.02 0.13
C SER A 28 -0.31 0.09 1.17
N TYR A 29 -0.77 1.32 0.91
CA TYR A 29 -0.68 2.46 1.84
C TYR A 29 -1.84 2.54 2.84
N ALA A 30 -2.89 1.73 2.68
CA ALA A 30 -4.00 1.69 3.63
C ALA A 30 -3.57 1.17 5.00
N MET A 31 -4.34 1.51 6.05
CA MET A 31 -4.10 1.04 7.43
C MET A 31 -4.53 -0.43 7.64
N LEU A 32 -3.94 -1.35 6.87
CA LEU A 32 -4.35 -2.75 6.80
C LEU A 32 -3.98 -3.54 8.05
N GLN A 33 -3.08 -3.05 8.91
CA GLN A 33 -2.72 -3.69 10.17
C GLN A 33 -3.93 -3.97 11.07
N TYR A 34 -4.98 -3.14 10.99
CA TYR A 34 -6.19 -3.31 11.81
C TYR A 34 -7.00 -4.54 11.39
N VAL A 35 -6.99 -4.90 10.11
CA VAL A 35 -7.64 -6.13 9.62
C VAL A 35 -6.96 -7.38 10.19
N PHE A 36 -5.64 -7.34 10.42
CA PHE A 36 -4.90 -8.48 10.96
C PHE A 36 -4.94 -8.53 12.50
N LYS A 37 -4.94 -7.36 13.17
CA LYS A 37 -4.98 -7.26 14.64
C LYS A 37 -6.39 -7.39 15.22
N GLY A 38 -7.43 -7.02 14.47
CA GLY A 38 -8.81 -6.98 14.93
C GLY A 38 -9.10 -5.87 15.95
N ILE A 39 -8.22 -4.88 16.05
CA ILE A 39 -8.33 -3.77 17.02
C ILE A 39 -7.87 -2.47 16.35
N ILE A 40 -8.67 -1.42 16.47
CA ILE A 40 -8.31 -0.03 16.11
C ILE A 40 -7.98 0.74 17.40
N LYS A 41 -6.89 1.50 17.37
CA LYS A 41 -6.49 2.44 18.42
C LYS A 41 -6.86 3.85 17.99
N TYR A 42 -7.51 4.61 18.87
CA TYR A 42 -7.86 6.01 18.64
C TYR A 42 -7.70 6.81 19.93
N LYS A 43 -7.57 8.13 19.84
CA LYS A 43 -7.54 9.01 21.00
C LYS A 43 -8.91 9.66 21.18
N ASN A 44 -9.38 9.74 22.43
CA ASN A 44 -10.55 10.55 22.75
C ASN A 44 -10.18 12.03 22.92
N ASP A 45 -11.18 12.87 23.16
CA ASP A 45 -11.01 14.33 23.31
C ASP A 45 -10.07 14.71 24.48
N ASN A 46 -9.92 13.82 25.46
CA ASN A 46 -9.02 13.99 26.61
C ASN A 46 -7.59 13.48 26.33
N GLY A 47 -7.30 13.01 25.10
CA GLY A 47 -6.01 12.48 24.68
C GLY A 47 -5.74 11.03 25.11
N ASN A 48 -6.68 10.36 25.77
CA ASN A 48 -6.52 8.98 26.21
C ASN A 48 -6.62 8.02 25.02
N GLU A 49 -5.68 7.08 24.92
CA GLU A 49 -5.72 6.02 23.92
C GLU A 49 -6.76 4.96 24.29
N LEU A 50 -7.69 4.72 23.38
CA LEU A 50 -8.76 3.74 23.49
C LEU A 50 -8.65 2.70 22.38
N GLU A 51 -9.13 1.51 22.66
CA GLU A 51 -9.13 0.39 21.73
C GLU A 51 -10.56 -0.03 21.38
N LYS A 52 -10.82 -0.23 20.09
CA LYS A 52 -12.09 -0.75 19.57
C LYS A 52 -11.85 -2.05 18.83
N LYS A 53 -12.51 -3.13 19.27
CA LYS A 53 -12.52 -4.41 18.56
C LYS A 53 -13.26 -4.26 17.23
N VAL A 54 -12.71 -4.88 16.19
CA VAL A 54 -13.26 -4.87 14.83
C VAL A 54 -13.12 -6.24 14.18
N ASP A 55 -13.81 -6.45 13.06
CA ASP A 55 -13.69 -7.68 12.29
C ASP A 55 -12.28 -7.85 11.70
N THR A 56 -11.95 -9.10 11.36
CA THR A 56 -10.70 -9.46 10.69
C THR A 56 -10.94 -9.95 9.26
N GLN A 57 -12.05 -9.52 8.65
CA GLN A 57 -12.41 -9.94 7.30
C GLN A 57 -11.40 -9.39 6.30
N ARG A 58 -10.72 -10.29 5.60
CA ARG A 58 -9.62 -9.97 4.67
C ARG A 58 -10.05 -9.85 3.20
N LEU A 59 -11.35 -9.95 2.94
CA LEU A 59 -11.95 -9.90 1.62
C LEU A 59 -13.43 -9.56 1.75
N GLY A 60 -13.94 -8.70 0.88
CA GLY A 60 -15.35 -8.36 0.79
C GLY A 60 -15.69 -7.04 1.46
N ASP A 61 -16.68 -6.35 0.93
CA ASP A 61 -17.08 -5.01 1.36
C ASP A 61 -17.90 -5.02 2.66
N LYS A 62 -18.64 -6.10 2.93
CA LYS A 62 -19.49 -6.24 4.12
C LYS A 62 -19.09 -7.37 5.06
N HIS A 63 -19.20 -7.14 6.36
CA HIS A 63 -19.19 -8.11 7.45
C HIS A 63 -20.40 -7.86 8.36
N ASN A 64 -21.24 -8.86 8.61
CA ASN A 64 -22.46 -8.73 9.45
C ASN A 64 -23.33 -7.51 9.07
N ASN A 65 -23.62 -7.34 7.77
CA ASN A 65 -24.39 -6.23 7.19
C ASN A 65 -23.78 -4.83 7.37
N GLN A 66 -22.55 -4.72 7.88
CA GLN A 66 -21.81 -3.46 8.02
C GLN A 66 -20.58 -3.47 7.12
N ASN A 67 -20.02 -2.31 6.79
CA ASN A 67 -18.76 -2.19 6.07
C ASN A 67 -17.65 -2.92 6.84
N SER A 68 -16.97 -3.85 6.17
CA SER A 68 -15.85 -4.60 6.77
C SER A 68 -14.70 -3.66 7.11
N THR A 69 -13.86 -4.04 8.07
CA THR A 69 -12.65 -3.29 8.43
C THR A 69 -11.71 -3.16 7.24
N TYR A 70 -11.63 -4.20 6.40
CA TYR A 70 -10.87 -4.12 5.16
C TYR A 70 -11.42 -3.08 4.19
N ALA A 71 -12.74 -3.06 3.98
CA ALA A 71 -13.37 -2.09 3.09
C ALA A 71 -13.21 -0.66 3.57
N ARG A 72 -13.33 -0.43 4.88
CA ARG A 72 -13.15 0.88 5.50
C ARG A 72 -11.69 1.35 5.39
N ALA A 73 -10.71 0.45 5.57
CA ALA A 73 -9.30 0.79 5.39
C ALA A 73 -8.98 1.20 3.94
N ILE A 74 -9.51 0.45 2.96
CA ILE A 74 -9.32 0.78 1.54
C ILE A 74 -10.04 2.07 1.17
N GLN A 75 -11.28 2.27 1.64
CA GLN A 75 -12.02 3.51 1.43
C GLN A 75 -11.28 4.73 1.96
N ALA A 76 -10.74 4.64 3.18
CA ALA A 76 -9.98 5.72 3.79
C ALA A 76 -8.77 6.11 2.94
N ARG A 77 -8.08 5.11 2.33
CA ARG A 77 -6.94 5.37 1.45
C ARG A 77 -7.36 5.92 0.09
N PHE A 78 -8.26 5.23 -0.61
CA PHE A 78 -8.66 5.58 -1.97
C PHE A 78 -9.35 6.94 -2.05
N GLU A 79 -10.09 7.31 -1.01
CA GLU A 79 -10.80 8.59 -0.91
C GLU A 79 -10.18 9.52 0.15
N GLN A 80 -8.87 9.44 0.40
CA GLN A 80 -8.20 10.19 1.48
C GLN A 80 -8.46 11.71 1.47
N ASN A 81 -8.72 12.30 0.30
CA ASN A 81 -9.01 13.73 0.13
C ASN A 81 -10.50 14.09 0.25
N LYS A 82 -11.39 13.10 0.42
CA LYS A 82 -12.83 13.34 0.57
C LYS A 82 -13.09 14.08 1.88
N ILE A 83 -13.73 15.26 1.77
CA ILE A 83 -14.18 16.05 2.93
C ILE A 83 -15.31 15.30 3.64
N VAL A 84 -15.15 15.08 4.94
CA VAL A 84 -16.16 14.44 5.80
C VAL A 84 -16.81 15.40 6.79
N LYS A 85 -16.12 16.49 7.13
CA LYS A 85 -16.65 17.50 8.04
C LYS A 85 -16.03 18.86 7.71
N ILE A 86 -16.81 19.91 7.91
CA ILE A 86 -16.34 21.29 7.87
C ILE A 86 -16.60 21.85 9.27
N GLU A 87 -15.53 22.27 9.94
CA GLU A 87 -15.60 22.85 11.28
C GLU A 87 -15.25 24.33 11.24
N PRO A 88 -15.93 25.18 12.04
CA PRO A 88 -15.52 26.57 12.18
C PRO A 88 -14.16 26.65 12.89
N LYS A 89 -13.26 27.49 12.38
CA LYS A 89 -11.88 27.57 12.88
C LYS A 89 -11.70 28.62 13.98
N TYR A 90 -12.39 29.76 13.86
CA TYR A 90 -12.33 30.83 14.83
C TYR A 90 -13.73 31.23 15.26
N CYS A 91 -14.16 30.83 16.46
CA CYS A 91 -15.44 31.23 17.01
C CYS A 91 -15.26 32.26 18.11
N ILE A 92 -16.03 33.34 18.05
CA ILE A 92 -16.11 34.37 19.08
C ILE A 92 -17.37 34.10 19.90
N SER A 93 -17.23 33.43 21.06
CA SER A 93 -18.35 33.04 21.92
C SER A 93 -19.20 34.23 22.39
N LEU A 94 -18.60 35.42 22.50
CA LEU A 94 -19.28 36.63 22.99
C LEU A 94 -20.36 37.15 22.01
N ILE A 95 -20.24 36.84 20.72
CA ILE A 95 -21.16 37.28 19.67
C ILE A 95 -21.77 36.11 18.87
N ASN A 96 -21.51 34.87 19.28
CA ASN A 96 -21.94 33.64 18.58
C ASN A 96 -21.61 33.63 17.08
N THR A 97 -20.47 34.21 16.68
CA THR A 97 -20.04 34.29 15.28
C THR A 97 -18.76 33.50 15.09
N CYS A 98 -18.72 32.69 14.03
CA CYS A 98 -17.52 31.97 13.63
C CYS A 98 -17.01 32.43 12.26
N PHE A 99 -15.69 32.46 12.11
CA PHE A 99 -14.98 32.85 10.89
C PHE A 99 -13.97 31.77 10.51
N ASP A 100 -13.77 31.62 9.19
CA ASP A 100 -12.93 30.60 8.57
C ASP A 100 -13.42 29.16 8.88
N SER A 101 -13.06 28.22 8.01
CA SER A 101 -13.49 26.84 8.14
C SER A 101 -12.33 25.88 7.88
N LYS A 102 -12.23 24.86 8.72
CA LYS A 102 -11.31 23.75 8.53
C LYS A 102 -12.05 22.58 7.90
N GLU A 103 -11.61 22.19 6.71
CA GLU A 103 -12.04 20.93 6.11
C GLU A 103 -11.30 19.77 6.77
N ILE A 104 -12.06 18.76 7.17
CA ILE A 104 -11.54 17.50 7.68
C ILE A 104 -11.81 16.47 6.60
N THR A 105 -10.76 15.86 6.07
CA THR A 105 -10.85 14.80 5.07
C THR A 105 -10.82 13.41 5.70
N LEU A 106 -10.93 12.35 4.90
CA LEU A 106 -10.73 10.99 5.39
C LEU A 106 -9.29 10.73 5.85
N ASP A 107 -8.29 11.35 5.20
CA ASP A 107 -6.89 11.37 5.69
C ASP A 107 -6.31 9.96 5.96
N ASN A 108 -6.70 8.97 5.16
CA ASN A 108 -6.37 7.55 5.36
C ASN A 108 -6.71 7.01 6.76
N ASP A 109 -7.60 7.69 7.49
CA ASP A 109 -8.03 7.35 8.84
C ASP A 109 -9.29 6.49 8.78
N ILE A 110 -9.13 5.20 9.05
CA ILE A 110 -10.22 4.23 9.09
C ILE A 110 -11.36 4.63 10.04
N SER A 111 -11.07 5.38 11.11
CA SER A 111 -12.07 5.78 12.10
C SER A 111 -13.07 6.79 11.53
N ARG A 112 -12.68 7.51 10.47
CA ARG A 112 -13.52 8.49 9.76
C ARG A 112 -14.43 7.88 8.70
N VAL A 113 -14.29 6.57 8.42
CA VAL A 113 -15.23 5.82 7.57
C VAL A 113 -16.23 5.11 8.46
N GLY A 114 -17.51 5.46 8.37
CA GLY A 114 -18.59 4.85 9.12
C GLY A 114 -18.89 3.40 8.72
N LEU A 115 -19.51 2.66 9.64
CA LEU A 115 -19.90 1.26 9.44
C LEU A 115 -21.01 1.10 8.38
N ASN A 116 -21.78 2.14 8.11
CA ASN A 116 -22.88 2.12 7.13
C ASN A 116 -22.69 3.14 6.00
N ASP A 117 -21.51 3.75 5.91
CA ASP A 117 -21.20 4.74 4.87
C ASP A 117 -21.29 4.10 3.48
N VAL A 118 -21.70 4.91 2.50
CA VAL A 118 -21.64 4.53 1.09
C VAL A 118 -20.17 4.51 0.65
N LEU A 119 -19.68 3.32 0.30
CA LEU A 119 -18.34 3.11 -0.23
C LEU A 119 -18.27 3.47 -1.72
N SER A 120 -17.12 3.92 -2.18
CA SER A 120 -16.93 4.19 -3.61
C SER A 120 -16.90 2.89 -4.41
N LYS A 121 -17.29 2.94 -5.68
CA LYS A 121 -17.24 1.78 -6.58
C LYS A 121 -15.83 1.18 -6.64
N ARG A 122 -14.79 2.04 -6.72
CA ARG A 122 -13.38 1.64 -6.69
C ARG A 122 -13.06 0.79 -5.46
N THR A 123 -13.53 1.17 -4.28
CA THR A 123 -13.34 0.40 -3.04
C THR A 123 -14.06 -0.94 -3.11
N ILE A 124 -15.34 -0.94 -3.48
CA ILE A 124 -16.18 -2.15 -3.53
C ILE A 124 -15.59 -3.17 -4.49
N ASP A 125 -15.25 -2.74 -5.72
CA ASP A 125 -14.68 -3.60 -6.75
C ASP A 125 -13.33 -4.17 -6.26
N PHE A 126 -12.47 -3.34 -5.65
CA PHE A 126 -11.18 -3.77 -5.14
C PHE A 126 -11.30 -4.81 -4.02
N VAL A 127 -12.07 -4.52 -2.96
CA VAL A 127 -12.11 -5.38 -1.77
C VAL A 127 -12.85 -6.68 -2.03
N ASN A 128 -13.74 -6.71 -3.03
CA ASN A 128 -14.41 -7.94 -3.45
C ASN A 128 -13.55 -8.80 -4.36
N ARG A 129 -12.52 -8.25 -5.00
CA ARG A 129 -11.59 -9.00 -5.86
C ARG A 129 -10.30 -9.42 -5.15
N PHE A 130 -9.63 -8.47 -4.51
CA PHE A 130 -8.31 -8.69 -3.92
C PHE A 130 -8.42 -9.13 -2.46
N LYS A 131 -7.90 -10.31 -2.14
CA LYS A 131 -7.87 -10.83 -0.77
C LYS A 131 -6.54 -10.49 -0.09
N LEU A 132 -6.59 -10.02 1.15
CA LEU A 132 -5.38 -9.85 1.97
C LEU A 132 -4.89 -11.20 2.48
N LEU A 133 -3.62 -11.52 2.23
CA LEU A 133 -2.96 -12.71 2.75
C LEU A 133 -1.99 -12.39 3.88
N LYS A 134 -1.21 -11.33 3.71
CA LYS A 134 -0.22 -10.87 4.69
C LYS A 134 -0.03 -9.37 4.58
N HIS A 135 0.19 -8.71 5.72
CA HIS A 135 0.58 -7.31 5.77
C HIS A 135 1.71 -7.16 6.80
N GLN A 136 2.77 -6.47 6.39
CA GLN A 136 3.81 -5.95 7.25
C GLN A 136 3.54 -4.47 7.50
N PRO A 137 3.14 -4.06 8.71
CA PRO A 137 2.99 -2.66 9.05
C PRO A 137 4.36 -1.96 9.02
N ASN A 138 4.31 -0.64 8.98
CA ASN A 138 5.51 0.20 8.91
C ASN A 138 6.50 -0.15 10.03
N THR A 139 7.71 -0.56 9.66
CA THR A 139 8.81 -0.78 10.59
C THR A 139 9.46 0.55 10.99
N THR A 140 10.38 0.51 11.95
CA THR A 140 11.21 1.69 12.32
C THR A 140 12.02 2.22 11.14
N SER A 141 12.38 1.37 10.19
CA SER A 141 13.07 1.72 8.94
C SER A 141 12.15 2.27 7.85
N GLY A 142 10.83 2.36 8.07
CA GLY A 142 9.89 2.84 7.06
C GLY A 142 9.44 1.79 6.04
N PHE A 143 9.75 0.51 6.26
CA PHE A 143 9.34 -0.58 5.37
C PHE A 143 7.92 -1.05 5.69
N SER A 144 7.08 -1.15 4.65
CA SER A 144 5.78 -1.80 4.73
C SER A 144 5.45 -2.48 3.41
N ALA A 145 4.81 -3.64 3.49
CA ALA A 145 4.43 -4.41 2.31
C ALA A 145 3.17 -5.24 2.58
N THR A 146 2.42 -5.53 1.51
CA THR A 146 1.18 -6.30 1.57
C THR A 146 1.17 -7.35 0.47
N LEU A 147 0.85 -8.60 0.84
CA LEU A 147 0.57 -9.67 -0.10
C LEU A 147 -0.94 -9.74 -0.31
N PHE A 148 -1.36 -9.43 -1.52
CA PHE A 148 -2.72 -9.62 -2.04
C PHE A 148 -2.79 -10.91 -2.87
N TYR A 149 -3.99 -11.44 -2.98
CA TYR A 149 -4.34 -12.47 -3.95
C TYR A 149 -5.51 -11.99 -4.80
N ASP A 150 -5.29 -11.92 -6.11
CA ASP A 150 -6.28 -11.57 -7.10
C ASP A 150 -7.09 -12.83 -7.45
N LYS A 151 -8.38 -12.84 -7.06
CA LYS A 151 -9.26 -13.98 -7.31
C LYS A 151 -9.71 -14.11 -8.77
N GLU A 152 -9.67 -13.03 -9.54
CA GLU A 152 -10.11 -13.05 -10.94
C GLU A 152 -8.99 -13.55 -11.85
N LYS A 153 -7.75 -13.10 -11.61
CA LYS A 153 -6.57 -13.49 -12.40
C LYS A 153 -5.83 -14.70 -11.86
N ASP A 154 -6.24 -15.19 -10.69
CA ASP A 154 -5.58 -16.28 -9.97
C ASP A 154 -4.08 -16.05 -9.74
N GLU A 155 -3.70 -14.86 -9.27
CA GLU A 155 -2.30 -14.46 -9.07
C GLU A 155 -2.05 -13.77 -7.73
N PHE A 156 -0.79 -13.80 -7.29
CA PHE A 156 -0.32 -13.08 -6.12
C PHE A 156 0.22 -11.71 -6.51
N ILE A 157 -0.03 -10.70 -5.67
CA ILE A 157 0.49 -9.35 -5.87
C ILE A 157 1.12 -8.87 -4.57
N VAL A 158 2.40 -8.53 -4.60
CA VAL A 158 3.08 -7.88 -3.49
C VAL A 158 3.11 -6.37 -3.74
N GLY A 159 2.32 -5.63 -2.95
CA GLY A 159 2.34 -4.18 -2.93
C GLY A 159 3.32 -3.66 -1.89
N PHE A 160 4.35 -2.94 -2.34
CA PHE A 160 5.33 -2.29 -1.48
C PHE A 160 4.95 -0.84 -1.23
N ARG A 161 4.94 -0.46 0.04
CA ARG A 161 4.72 0.91 0.50
C ARG A 161 6.06 1.54 0.82
N GLY A 162 6.25 2.76 0.34
CA GLY A 162 7.33 3.65 0.74
C GLY A 162 6.90 4.74 1.71
N THR A 163 7.87 5.45 2.26
CA THR A 163 7.67 6.68 3.03
C THR A 163 7.46 7.86 2.07
N GLU A 164 6.35 8.60 2.24
CA GLU A 164 6.02 9.83 1.48
C GLU A 164 6.46 11.06 2.29
N THR A 165 7.76 11.23 2.56
CA THR A 165 8.29 12.39 3.32
C THR A 165 9.25 13.24 2.47
N ASP A 166 9.44 14.49 2.89
CA ASP A 166 10.38 15.46 2.26
C ASP A 166 11.84 14.95 2.21
N ASN A 167 12.17 13.94 3.02
CA ASN A 167 13.48 13.30 3.08
C ASN A 167 13.60 12.04 2.19
N PHE A 168 12.79 11.95 1.12
CA PHE A 168 12.77 10.84 0.17
C PHE A 168 14.17 10.33 -0.24
N ILE A 169 15.10 11.24 -0.52
CA ILE A 169 16.48 10.90 -0.90
C ILE A 169 17.24 10.23 0.25
N SER A 170 17.10 10.75 1.48
CA SER A 170 17.70 10.14 2.68
C SER A 170 17.17 8.72 2.88
N SER A 171 15.85 8.52 2.75
CA SER A 171 15.25 7.20 2.93
C SER A 171 15.77 6.17 1.91
N ILE A 172 16.02 6.57 0.66
CA ILE A 172 16.65 5.69 -0.34
C ILE A 172 18.09 5.36 0.06
N GLN A 173 18.87 6.35 0.49
CA GLN A 173 20.26 6.16 0.91
C GLN A 173 20.36 5.21 2.10
N ASP A 174 19.50 5.37 3.10
CA ASP A 174 19.45 4.48 4.26
C ASP A 174 19.15 3.03 3.84
N ILE A 175 18.18 2.82 2.94
CA ILE A 175 17.86 1.48 2.43
C ILE A 175 19.04 0.90 1.65
N VAL A 176 19.70 1.68 0.79
CA VAL A 176 20.92 1.25 0.06
C VAL A 176 22.02 0.86 1.05
N GLN A 177 22.22 1.66 2.10
CA GLN A 177 23.22 1.43 3.12
C GLN A 177 22.93 0.13 3.89
N ASP A 178 21.67 -0.11 4.30
CA ASP A 178 21.25 -1.34 4.97
C ASP A 178 21.46 -2.57 4.06
N ILE A 179 21.14 -2.46 2.77
CA ILE A 179 21.41 -3.52 1.79
C ILE A 179 22.92 -3.78 1.70
N THR A 180 23.74 -2.72 1.66
CA THR A 180 25.20 -2.83 1.53
C THR A 180 25.83 -3.41 2.79
N LEU A 181 25.42 -2.96 3.97
CA LEU A 181 25.86 -3.51 5.25
C LEU A 181 25.50 -4.99 5.38
N SER A 182 24.30 -5.40 4.93
CA SER A 182 23.91 -6.81 4.92
C SER A 182 24.73 -7.68 3.94
N LEU A 183 25.47 -7.09 2.98
CA LEU A 183 26.40 -7.83 2.11
C LEU A 183 27.73 -8.16 2.82
N ASN A 184 28.08 -7.43 3.88
CA ASN A 184 29.40 -7.53 4.53
C ASN A 184 29.43 -8.49 5.75
N GLY A 185 28.46 -9.41 5.85
CA GLY A 185 28.62 -10.63 6.66
C GLY A 185 28.06 -10.61 8.09
N ASN A 186 27.45 -9.52 8.56
CA ASN A 186 26.74 -9.51 9.85
C ASN A 186 25.22 -9.44 9.59
N ILE A 187 24.59 -10.62 9.50
CA ILE A 187 23.22 -10.77 8.99
C ILE A 187 22.21 -10.42 10.10
N GLN A 188 21.83 -9.14 10.18
CA GLN A 188 20.47 -8.80 10.59
C GLN A 188 19.61 -8.89 9.31
N SER A 189 18.61 -9.76 9.27
CA SER A 189 17.72 -9.87 8.11
C SER A 189 16.98 -8.55 7.93
N SER A 190 17.11 -7.93 6.76
CA SER A 190 16.34 -6.72 6.46
C SER A 190 14.84 -7.06 6.50
N SER A 191 14.00 -6.12 6.95
CA SER A 191 12.55 -6.33 7.02
C SER A 191 11.94 -6.75 5.68
N LEU A 192 12.57 -6.33 4.57
CA LEU A 192 12.24 -6.78 3.22
C LEU A 192 12.47 -8.29 3.05
N LEU A 193 13.65 -8.81 3.41
CA LEU A 193 13.96 -10.23 3.30
C LEU A 193 13.02 -11.09 4.16
N GLU A 194 12.79 -10.68 5.41
CA GLU A 194 11.88 -11.39 6.32
C GLU A 194 10.46 -11.46 5.79
N PHE A 195 10.00 -10.38 5.15
CA PHE A 195 8.69 -10.36 4.50
C PHE A 195 8.66 -11.29 3.27
N LEU A 196 9.67 -11.25 2.41
CA LEU A 196 9.77 -12.12 1.25
C LEU A 196 9.84 -13.60 1.64
N GLU A 197 10.49 -13.96 2.74
CA GLU A 197 10.47 -15.33 3.27
C GLU A 197 9.07 -15.76 3.73
N GLN A 198 8.32 -14.85 4.35
CA GLN A 198 6.93 -15.10 4.72
C GLN A 198 6.05 -15.26 3.48
N VAL A 199 6.26 -14.45 2.44
CA VAL A 199 5.62 -14.61 1.14
C VAL A 199 5.97 -15.98 0.54
N ASN A 200 7.24 -16.36 0.51
CA ASN A 200 7.70 -17.66 0.01
C ASN A 200 6.93 -18.81 0.69
N LYS A 201 6.80 -18.77 2.02
CA LYS A 201 6.04 -19.77 2.80
C LYS A 201 4.56 -19.84 2.41
N ILE A 202 3.92 -18.69 2.13
CA ILE A 202 2.49 -18.63 1.77
C ILE A 202 2.25 -19.15 0.35
N ILE A 203 3.12 -18.80 -0.60
CA ILE A 203 2.94 -19.15 -2.02
C ILE A 203 3.55 -20.51 -2.39
N LYS A 204 4.29 -21.13 -1.47
CA LYS A 204 4.92 -22.44 -1.67
C LYS A 204 3.90 -23.45 -2.19
N ASN A 205 4.26 -24.17 -3.25
CA ASN A 205 3.44 -25.18 -3.92
C ASN A 205 2.12 -24.66 -4.52
N LYS A 206 1.94 -23.34 -4.67
CA LYS A 206 0.75 -22.77 -5.35
C LYS A 206 0.94 -22.70 -6.86
N HIS A 207 2.19 -22.57 -7.33
CA HIS A 207 2.55 -22.49 -8.76
C HIS A 207 1.75 -21.42 -9.54
N LYS A 208 1.50 -20.27 -8.91
CA LYS A 208 0.79 -19.13 -9.51
C LYS A 208 1.73 -17.99 -9.81
N ARG A 209 1.32 -17.08 -10.69
CA ARG A 209 2.09 -15.87 -10.95
C ARG A 209 2.20 -15.03 -9.69
N ILE A 210 3.32 -14.33 -9.55
CA ILE A 210 3.53 -13.32 -8.52
C ILE A 210 4.01 -12.02 -9.17
N ILE A 211 3.34 -10.92 -8.83
CA ILE A 211 3.58 -9.60 -9.40
C ILE A 211 4.04 -8.68 -8.28
N PHE A 212 5.09 -7.91 -8.52
CA PHE A 212 5.53 -6.88 -7.57
C PHE A 212 5.06 -5.51 -8.05
N VAL A 213 4.49 -4.71 -7.14
CA VAL A 213 3.98 -3.37 -7.45
C VAL A 213 4.41 -2.37 -6.39
N GLY A 214 4.63 -1.12 -6.78
CA GLY A 214 4.96 -0.07 -5.82
C GLY A 214 4.95 1.34 -6.42
N HIS A 215 4.60 2.32 -5.60
CA HIS A 215 4.65 3.74 -5.96
C HIS A 215 5.79 4.45 -5.22
N SER A 216 6.47 5.41 -5.87
CA SER A 216 7.53 6.20 -5.26
C SER A 216 8.60 5.30 -4.62
N LEU A 217 8.89 5.43 -3.32
CA LEU A 217 9.87 4.58 -2.63
C LEU A 217 9.43 3.10 -2.60
N GLY A 218 8.13 2.83 -2.64
CA GLY A 218 7.60 1.48 -2.80
C GLY A 218 8.01 0.84 -4.13
N GLY A 219 8.10 1.63 -5.21
CA GLY A 219 8.59 1.13 -6.50
C GLY A 219 10.08 0.78 -6.49
N TYR A 220 10.88 1.53 -5.72
CA TYR A 220 12.30 1.22 -5.49
C TYR A 220 12.42 -0.10 -4.70
N LEU A 221 11.61 -0.27 -3.66
CA LEU A 221 11.55 -1.52 -2.89
C LEU A 221 11.12 -2.72 -3.74
N ALA A 222 10.20 -2.53 -4.68
CA ALA A 222 9.77 -3.59 -5.62
C ALA A 222 10.93 -4.06 -6.52
N GLN A 223 11.75 -3.14 -7.02
CA GLN A 223 12.96 -3.46 -7.79
C GLN A 223 14.02 -4.14 -6.92
N MET A 224 14.21 -3.68 -5.68
CA MET A 224 15.13 -4.34 -4.74
C MET A 224 14.68 -5.75 -4.38
N ALA A 225 13.37 -5.97 -4.23
CA ALA A 225 12.80 -7.29 -3.98
C ALA A 225 13.05 -8.25 -5.14
N LEU A 226 12.96 -7.78 -6.39
CA LEU A 226 13.34 -8.55 -7.57
C LEU A 226 14.82 -8.98 -7.50
N ILE A 227 15.74 -8.07 -7.22
CA ILE A 227 17.17 -8.37 -7.05
C ILE A 227 17.41 -9.40 -5.93
N TYR A 228 16.66 -9.29 -4.83
CA TYR A 228 16.73 -10.24 -3.73
C TYR A 228 16.31 -11.64 -4.17
N CYS A 229 15.21 -11.75 -4.90
CA CYS A 229 14.69 -13.02 -5.43
C CYS A 229 15.60 -13.64 -6.50
N ASP A 230 16.13 -12.85 -7.44
CA ASP A 230 16.84 -13.39 -8.61
C ASP A 230 18.35 -13.57 -8.41
N ILE A 231 18.96 -12.76 -7.55
CA ILE A 231 20.43 -12.67 -7.46
C ILE A 231 20.89 -12.99 -6.04
N LYS A 232 20.48 -12.17 -5.07
CA LYS A 232 21.14 -12.18 -3.75
C LYS A 232 20.74 -13.37 -2.88
N TYR A 233 19.47 -13.74 -2.91
CA TYR A 233 18.90 -14.76 -2.02
C TYR A 233 18.12 -15.82 -2.79
N LYS A 234 18.44 -16.06 -4.06
CA LYS A 234 17.74 -17.01 -4.95
C LYS A 234 17.57 -18.40 -4.34
N ASP A 235 18.61 -18.91 -3.67
CA ASP A 235 18.55 -20.24 -3.04
C ASP A 235 17.60 -20.26 -1.83
N LYS A 236 17.46 -19.13 -1.13
CA LYS A 236 16.60 -18.98 0.06
C LYS A 236 15.16 -18.63 -0.31
N LEU A 237 15.00 -17.71 -1.24
CA LEU A 237 13.75 -17.24 -1.83
C LEU A 237 13.54 -18.03 -3.12
N SER A 238 13.01 -19.25 -3.01
CA SER A 238 12.76 -20.16 -4.15
C SER A 238 11.62 -19.70 -5.08
N PHE A 239 11.51 -18.39 -5.32
CA PHE A 239 10.54 -17.77 -6.21
C PHE A 239 11.08 -16.42 -6.71
N SER A 240 10.56 -15.96 -7.85
CA SER A 240 10.82 -14.64 -8.41
C SER A 240 9.53 -14.05 -8.98
N PRO A 241 9.32 -12.72 -8.92
CA PRO A 241 8.18 -12.09 -9.57
C PRO A 241 8.20 -12.32 -11.09
N ASN A 242 7.05 -12.61 -11.67
CA ASN A 242 6.87 -12.70 -13.11
C ASN A 242 6.95 -11.33 -13.78
N GLU A 243 6.48 -10.30 -13.10
CA GLU A 243 6.43 -8.92 -13.60
C GLU A 243 6.59 -7.94 -12.43
N VAL A 244 7.19 -6.78 -12.70
CA VAL A 244 7.35 -5.69 -11.72
C VAL A 244 6.80 -4.40 -12.31
N TYR A 245 5.88 -3.76 -11.60
CA TYR A 245 5.26 -2.49 -11.98
C TYR A 245 5.59 -1.41 -10.97
N THR A 246 6.28 -0.36 -11.42
CA THR A 246 6.65 0.77 -10.58
C THR A 246 5.97 2.03 -11.09
N PHE A 247 5.47 2.85 -10.16
CA PHE A 247 4.76 4.08 -10.46
C PHE A 247 5.51 5.25 -9.85
N ASN A 248 5.97 6.19 -10.67
CA ASN A 248 6.70 7.39 -10.21
C ASN A 248 7.89 7.04 -9.28
N SER A 249 8.62 5.98 -9.62
CA SER A 249 9.68 5.41 -8.80
C SER A 249 11.07 5.85 -9.28
N PRO A 250 12.03 6.08 -8.37
CA PRO A 250 13.43 6.22 -8.74
C PRO A 250 13.99 4.87 -9.20
N SER A 251 15.05 4.94 -9.99
CA SER A 251 15.83 3.78 -10.43
C SER A 251 16.72 3.27 -9.30
N VAL A 252 16.86 1.95 -9.20
CA VAL A 252 17.83 1.32 -8.27
C VAL A 252 19.29 1.63 -8.60
N TYR A 253 19.59 2.09 -9.81
CA TYR A 253 20.94 2.46 -10.26
C TYR A 253 21.18 3.98 -10.31
N GLY A 254 20.26 4.78 -9.74
CA GLY A 254 20.34 6.24 -9.75
C GLY A 254 19.77 6.89 -11.02
N TRP A 255 19.67 8.23 -10.98
CA TRP A 255 18.99 9.05 -12.01
C TRP A 255 19.69 9.09 -13.38
N ASN A 256 20.95 8.60 -13.49
CA ASN A 256 21.82 8.85 -14.65
C ASN A 256 22.20 7.61 -15.48
N PHE A 257 21.61 6.43 -15.23
CA PHE A 257 21.91 5.26 -16.05
C PHE A 257 20.62 4.53 -16.46
N PRO A 258 20.17 4.68 -17.73
CA PRO A 258 19.19 3.77 -18.30
C PRO A 258 19.88 2.44 -18.56
N ASN A 259 19.89 1.56 -17.56
CA ASN A 259 20.28 0.18 -17.77
C ASN A 259 19.01 -0.59 -18.13
N ILE A 260 18.94 -1.04 -19.38
CA ILE A 260 18.07 -2.15 -19.75
C ILE A 260 18.66 -3.36 -19.00
N ALA A 261 18.00 -3.80 -17.94
CA ALA A 261 18.22 -5.13 -17.41
C ALA A 261 17.70 -6.11 -18.48
N ILE A 262 18.59 -6.49 -19.39
CA ILE A 262 18.36 -7.61 -20.28
C ILE A 262 18.57 -8.85 -19.41
N PHE A 263 17.48 -9.54 -19.10
CA PHE A 263 17.50 -10.89 -18.55
C PHE A 263 17.86 -11.89 -19.65
#